data_AF-A0A7S4HKL2-F1
#
_entry.id   AF-A0A7S4HKL2-F1
#
_cell.length_a   1.000
_cell.length_b   1.000
_cell.length_c   1.000
_cell.angle_alpha   90.00
_cell.angle_beta   90.00
_cell.angle_gamma   90.00
#
_symmetry.space_group_name_H-M   'P 1'
#
loop_
_entity.id
_entity.type
_entity.pdbx_description
1 polymer ?
#
loop_
_entity_poly.entity_id
_entity_poly.type
_entity_poly.pdbx_seq_one_letter_code
_entity_poly.pdbx_strand_id
1 'polypeptide(L)'
;PKQLYPKLLMLLTKFGVASPLSGTKSATHSSIADQYIVPSLLNEAKPEQAQSLWTPMCAENEVEFGRLYTFNFTFEFSKVLVALIHAANLRADCFWRFGIIVTDLQSPGSQRGSIQWLPNSSQLRFCVRMDKFEFQKSQKLSLLRQIA
;
A
#
# COMPACT_ATOMS: atom_id res chain seq x y z
N PRO A 1 20.40 -28.25 -6.94
CA PRO A 1 21.50 -27.83 -6.03
C PRO A 1 20.97 -26.93 -4.90
N LYS A 2 21.02 -27.40 -3.64
CA LYS A 2 20.37 -26.73 -2.50
C LYS A 2 20.91 -25.31 -2.18
N GLN A 3 22.10 -24.96 -2.68
CA GLN A 3 22.74 -23.65 -2.47
C GLN A 3 22.40 -22.58 -3.52
N LEU A 4 21.71 -22.94 -4.62
CA LEU A 4 21.31 -21.96 -5.65
C LEU A 4 20.11 -21.11 -5.22
N TYR A 5 19.23 -21.69 -4.41
CA TYR A 5 17.96 -21.08 -4.04
C TYR A 5 18.12 -19.74 -3.28
N PRO A 6 19.00 -19.63 -2.26
CA PRO A 6 19.20 -18.35 -1.57
C PRO A 6 19.84 -17.27 -2.45
N LYS A 7 20.76 -17.65 -3.35
CA LYS A 7 21.42 -16.71 -4.27
C LYS A 7 20.45 -16.15 -5.30
N LEU A 8 19.56 -16.99 -5.82
CA LEU A 8 18.51 -16.56 -6.74
C LEU A 8 17.52 -15.62 -6.05
N LEU A 9 17.06 -15.97 -4.85
CA LEU A 9 16.16 -15.13 -4.06
C LEU A 9 16.79 -13.76 -3.76
N MET A 10 18.07 -13.74 -3.37
CA MET A 10 18.83 -12.51 -3.17
C MET A 10 18.87 -11.63 -4.43
N LEU A 11 19.08 -12.23 -5.61
CA LEU A 11 19.05 -11.49 -6.88
C LEU A 11 17.66 -10.93 -7.17
N LEU A 12 16.61 -11.75 -7.02
CA LEU A 12 15.23 -11.32 -7.24
C LEU A 12 14.84 -10.17 -6.32
N THR A 13 15.25 -10.20 -5.05
CA THR A 13 15.05 -9.09 -4.11
C THR A 13 15.85 -7.87 -4.50
N LYS A 14 17.12 -8.03 -4.90
CA LYS A 14 17.99 -6.92 -5.33
C LYS A 14 17.42 -6.17 -6.56
N PHE A 15 16.74 -6.88 -7.46
CA PHE A 15 16.09 -6.27 -8.63
C PHE A 15 14.64 -5.82 -8.36
N GLY A 16 14.14 -5.96 -7.13
CA GLY A 16 12.76 -5.59 -6.78
C GLY A 16 11.69 -6.48 -7.42
N VAL A 17 12.08 -7.68 -7.88
CA VAL A 17 11.18 -8.66 -8.49
C VAL A 17 10.43 -9.45 -7.42
N ALA A 18 11.15 -9.84 -6.36
CA ALA A 18 10.58 -10.47 -5.19
C ALA A 18 10.79 -9.56 -3.97
N SER A 19 9.92 -9.67 -2.96
CA SER A 19 10.12 -8.97 -1.70
C SER A 19 9.61 -9.80 -0.53
N PRO A 20 10.32 -9.82 0.61
CA PRO A 20 9.79 -10.49 1.80
C PRO A 20 8.53 -9.77 2.30
N LEU A 21 7.56 -10.51 2.82
CA LEU A 21 6.35 -9.98 3.47
C LEU A 21 6.57 -9.67 4.95
N SER A 22 7.54 -10.35 5.56
CA SER A 22 7.79 -10.30 6.99
C SER A 22 8.90 -9.30 7.32
N GLY A 23 8.52 -8.15 7.88
CA GLY A 23 9.40 -7.28 8.65
C GLY A 23 9.65 -7.76 10.08
N THR A 24 9.40 -9.03 10.41
CA THR A 24 9.46 -9.55 11.78
C THR A 24 10.74 -10.35 12.00
N LYS A 25 11.55 -9.87 12.96
CA LYS A 25 12.66 -10.58 13.60
C LYS A 25 12.18 -11.78 14.43
N SER A 26 11.43 -12.72 13.85
CA SER A 26 10.99 -13.92 14.55
C SER A 26 11.42 -15.16 13.78
N ALA A 27 12.51 -15.74 14.28
CA ALA A 27 13.00 -17.04 13.90
C ALA A 27 12.16 -18.12 14.58
N THR A 28 11.29 -18.78 13.84
CA THR A 28 10.87 -20.17 14.11
C THR A 28 10.15 -20.76 12.88
N HIS A 29 10.86 -21.61 12.14
CA HIS A 29 10.35 -22.73 11.34
C HIS A 29 9.09 -22.52 10.46
N SER A 30 9.10 -21.56 9.53
CA SER A 30 8.30 -21.70 8.30
C SER A 30 9.22 -21.56 7.08
N SER A 31 8.88 -22.23 5.99
CA SER A 31 9.80 -22.39 4.86
C SER A 31 10.15 -21.02 4.25
N ILE A 32 11.41 -20.85 3.83
CA ILE A 32 11.96 -19.60 3.28
C ILE A 32 11.15 -19.08 2.07
N ALA A 33 10.32 -19.93 1.44
CA ALA A 33 9.48 -19.61 0.29
C ALA A 33 8.12 -18.97 0.66
N ASP A 34 7.61 -19.22 1.87
CA ASP A 34 6.22 -18.90 2.23
C ASP A 34 6.00 -17.42 2.59
N GLN A 35 7.06 -16.61 2.58
CA GLN A 35 7.03 -15.22 3.02
C GLN A 35 7.55 -14.25 1.97
N TYR A 36 7.56 -14.60 0.68
CA TYR A 36 7.93 -13.67 -0.39
C TYR A 36 6.74 -13.39 -1.30
N ILE A 37 6.61 -12.13 -1.71
CA ILE A 37 5.74 -11.74 -2.83
C ILE A 37 6.54 -11.56 -4.10
N VAL A 38 5.92 -11.90 -5.20
CA VAL A 38 6.34 -11.50 -6.55
C VAL A 38 5.17 -10.68 -7.13
N PRO A 39 5.21 -9.34 -7.06
CA PRO A 39 4.07 -8.49 -7.43
C PRO A 39 3.49 -8.75 -8.83
N SER A 40 4.35 -9.09 -9.78
CA SER A 40 3.94 -9.39 -11.16
C SER A 40 3.12 -10.68 -11.30
N LEU A 41 3.22 -11.59 -10.33
CA LEU A 41 2.45 -12.84 -10.27
C LEU A 41 1.16 -12.73 -9.46
N LEU A 42 0.87 -11.55 -8.89
CA LEU A 42 -0.39 -11.33 -8.20
C LEU A 42 -1.56 -11.32 -9.19
N ASN A 43 -2.75 -11.65 -8.67
CA ASN A 43 -3.99 -11.53 -9.43
C ASN A 43 -4.22 -10.07 -9.85
N GLU A 44 -4.69 -9.88 -11.08
CA GLU A 44 -5.09 -8.57 -11.61
C GLU A 44 -6.42 -8.10 -11.01
N ALA A 45 -7.32 -9.05 -10.75
CA ALA A 45 -8.60 -8.78 -10.13
C ALA A 45 -8.43 -8.32 -8.68
N LYS A 46 -9.21 -7.30 -8.30
CA LYS A 46 -9.29 -6.81 -6.92
C LYS A 46 -9.88 -7.92 -6.02
N PRO A 47 -9.25 -8.28 -4.90
CA PRO A 47 -9.77 -9.29 -3.97
C PRO A 47 -11.10 -8.86 -3.35
N GLU A 48 -12.00 -9.81 -3.06
CA GLU A 48 -13.30 -9.52 -2.43
C GLU A 48 -13.15 -8.84 -1.06
N GLN A 49 -12.16 -9.26 -0.28
CA GLN A 49 -11.81 -8.66 1.02
C GLN A 49 -11.46 -7.17 0.91
N ALA A 50 -10.99 -6.71 -0.24
CA ALA A 50 -10.67 -5.30 -0.43
C ALA A 50 -11.93 -4.42 -0.46
N GLN A 51 -13.13 -5.00 -0.63
CA GLN A 51 -14.40 -4.27 -0.57
C GLN A 51 -14.83 -3.95 0.85
N SER A 52 -14.55 -4.82 1.83
CA SER A 52 -14.80 -4.54 3.25
C SER A 52 -13.81 -3.52 3.81
N LEU A 53 -12.58 -3.52 3.30
CA LEU A 53 -11.54 -2.57 3.70
C LEU A 53 -11.70 -1.19 3.05
N TRP A 54 -12.23 -1.13 1.83
CA TRP A 54 -12.46 0.11 1.07
C TRP A 54 -13.75 0.06 0.28
N THR A 55 -14.83 0.54 0.89
CA THR A 55 -16.17 0.66 0.29
C THR A 55 -16.20 1.80 -0.73
N PRO A 56 -17.02 1.72 -1.81
CA PRO A 56 -17.17 2.85 -2.75
C PRO A 56 -17.73 4.11 -2.10
N MET A 57 -18.67 3.95 -1.17
CA MET A 57 -19.24 5.06 -0.40
C MET A 57 -18.35 5.36 0.80
N CYS A 58 -18.01 6.64 0.96
CA CYS A 58 -17.35 7.15 2.16
C CYS A 58 -18.38 7.16 3.31
N ALA A 59 -17.97 6.75 4.50
CA ALA A 59 -18.86 6.76 5.66
C ALA A 59 -19.18 8.21 6.09
N GLU A 60 -20.31 8.44 6.75
CA GLU A 60 -20.77 9.79 7.15
C GLU A 60 -19.75 10.53 8.05
N ASN A 61 -18.99 9.77 8.84
CA ASN A 61 -17.96 10.28 9.75
C ASN A 61 -16.56 10.35 9.12
N GLU A 62 -16.42 10.05 7.83
CA GLU A 62 -15.15 10.09 7.12
C GLU A 62 -15.13 11.23 6.10
N VAL A 63 -13.92 11.69 5.78
CA VAL A 63 -13.64 12.56 4.65
C VAL A 63 -12.69 11.82 3.71
N GLU A 64 -13.03 11.80 2.43
CA GLU A 64 -12.18 11.23 1.39
C GLU A 64 -11.51 12.33 0.56
N PHE A 65 -10.20 12.20 0.38
CA PHE A 65 -9.40 13.02 -0.52
C PHE A 65 -8.81 12.14 -1.61
N GLY A 66 -9.13 12.43 -2.86
CA GLY A 66 -8.65 11.69 -4.02
C GLY A 66 -7.81 12.54 -4.95
N ARG A 67 -6.80 11.94 -5.57
CA ARG A 67 -6.10 12.48 -6.73
C ARG A 67 -5.97 11.40 -7.80
N LEU A 68 -6.15 11.81 -9.04
CA LEU A 68 -5.95 10.98 -10.22
C LEU A 68 -4.80 11.56 -11.02
N TYR A 69 -3.70 10.81 -11.12
CA TYR A 69 -2.54 11.17 -11.92
C TYR A 69 -2.63 10.45 -13.27
N THR A 70 -2.49 11.18 -14.37
CA THR A 70 -2.44 10.61 -15.72
C THR A 70 -1.01 10.69 -16.23
N PHE A 71 -0.51 9.58 -16.77
CA PHE A 71 0.84 9.49 -17.33
C PHE A 71 0.76 9.28 -18.83
N ASN A 72 1.70 9.87 -19.55
CA ASN A 72 1.91 9.62 -20.98
C ASN A 72 2.88 8.44 -21.24
N PHE A 73 3.21 7.69 -20.18
CA PHE A 73 4.05 6.50 -20.23
C PHE A 73 3.47 5.41 -19.33
N THR A 74 3.85 4.17 -19.60
CA THR A 74 3.56 3.03 -18.73
C THR A 74 4.71 2.82 -17.75
N PHE A 75 4.40 2.41 -16.53
CA PHE A 75 5.41 2.04 -15.54
C PHE A 75 5.02 0.77 -14.79
N GLU A 76 6.03 0.12 -14.21
CA GLU A 76 5.86 -1.10 -13.43
C GLU A 76 5.35 -0.78 -12.02
N PHE A 77 4.02 -0.87 -11.82
CA PHE A 77 3.41 -0.66 -10.51
C PHE A 77 3.98 -1.61 -9.44
N SER A 78 4.49 -2.78 -9.82
CA SER A 78 5.19 -3.73 -8.95
C SER A 78 6.23 -3.08 -8.03
N LYS A 79 7.03 -2.14 -8.56
CA LYS A 79 8.09 -1.46 -7.79
C LYS A 79 7.50 -0.50 -6.75
N VAL A 80 6.43 0.20 -7.13
CA VAL A 80 5.68 1.08 -6.22
C VAL A 80 5.02 0.25 -5.13
N LEU A 81 4.41 -0.88 -5.49
CA LEU A 81 3.77 -1.78 -4.53
C LEU A 81 4.77 -2.29 -3.49
N VAL A 82 5.95 -2.76 -3.91
CA VAL A 82 7.00 -3.22 -2.98
C VAL A 82 7.44 -2.12 -2.04
N ALA A 83 7.64 -0.90 -2.54
CA ALA A 83 8.00 0.25 -1.72
C ALA A 83 6.93 0.58 -0.69
N LEU A 84 5.64 0.52 -1.07
CA LEU A 84 4.51 0.79 -0.17
C LEU A 84 4.34 -0.28 0.90
N ILE A 85 4.56 -1.55 0.57
CA ILE A 85 4.49 -2.67 1.53
C ILE A 85 5.56 -2.55 2.63
N HIS A 86 6.72 -1.98 2.30
CA HIS A 86 7.85 -1.82 3.21
C HIS A 86 7.93 -0.42 3.85
N ALA A 87 6.96 0.46 3.58
CA ALA A 87 6.96 1.80 4.14
C ALA A 87 6.73 1.72 5.66
N ALA A 88 7.66 2.29 6.44
CA ALA A 88 7.69 2.13 7.90
C ALA A 88 6.45 2.68 8.63
N ASN A 89 5.77 3.65 8.03
CA ASN A 89 4.57 4.29 8.55
C ASN A 89 3.27 3.68 8.01
N LEU A 90 3.34 2.70 7.11
CA LEU A 90 2.17 2.09 6.50
C LEU A 90 2.09 0.61 6.85
N ARG A 91 0.87 0.14 7.13
CA ARG A 91 0.55 -1.29 7.16
C ARG A 91 -0.23 -1.62 5.90
N ALA A 92 0.28 -2.54 5.10
CA ALA A 92 -0.45 -3.10 3.97
C ALA A 92 -1.55 -4.05 4.47
N ASP A 93 -2.82 -3.67 4.34
CA ASP A 93 -3.95 -4.51 4.79
C ASP A 93 -4.42 -5.46 3.69
N CYS A 94 -4.35 -5.03 2.42
CA CYS A 94 -4.72 -5.85 1.26
C CYS A 94 -4.02 -5.32 0.01
N PHE A 95 -3.58 -6.20 -0.88
CA PHE A 95 -2.94 -5.81 -2.15
C PHE A 95 -3.20 -6.83 -3.25
N TRP A 96 -3.07 -6.36 -4.49
CA TRP A 96 -3.16 -7.13 -5.73
C TRP A 96 -2.23 -6.50 -6.77
N ARG A 97 -2.18 -7.06 -7.99
CA ARG A 97 -1.18 -6.66 -8.98
C ARG A 97 -1.18 -5.17 -9.33
N PHE A 98 -2.34 -4.53 -9.24
CA PHE A 98 -2.54 -3.13 -9.62
C PHE A 98 -3.04 -2.26 -8.49
N GLY A 99 -2.98 -2.70 -7.24
CA GLY A 99 -3.36 -1.83 -6.15
C GLY A 99 -3.09 -2.36 -4.76
N ILE A 100 -3.24 -1.46 -3.80
CA ILE A 100 -3.00 -1.70 -2.39
C ILE A 100 -3.93 -0.82 -1.55
N ILE A 101 -4.36 -1.38 -0.43
CA ILE A 101 -5.01 -0.70 0.67
C ILE A 101 -4.03 -0.70 1.83
N VAL A 102 -3.78 0.49 2.37
CA VAL A 102 -2.85 0.71 3.47
C VAL A 102 -3.56 1.43 4.62
N THR A 103 -3.09 1.19 5.84
CA THR A 103 -3.43 1.99 7.02
C THR A 103 -2.18 2.71 7.49
N ASP A 104 -2.29 4.02 7.74
CA ASP A 104 -1.23 4.80 8.37
C ASP A 104 -1.16 4.47 9.87
N LEU A 105 0.05 4.13 10.32
CA LEU A 105 0.35 3.75 11.70
C LEU A 105 0.74 4.94 12.58
N GLN A 106 1.10 6.08 12.00
CA GLN A 106 1.57 7.26 12.75
C GLN A 106 0.47 8.28 13.01
N SER A 107 -0.54 8.34 12.16
CA SER A 107 -1.61 9.33 12.28
C SER A 107 -2.64 8.98 13.37
N PRO A 108 -3.00 9.91 14.26
CA PRO A 108 -4.14 9.71 15.16
C PRO A 108 -5.43 9.55 14.34
N GLY A 109 -6.22 8.52 14.65
CA GLY A 109 -7.51 8.27 13.97
C GLY A 109 -7.46 7.31 12.77
N SER A 110 -6.43 6.46 12.65
CA SER A 110 -6.36 5.35 11.67
C SER A 110 -6.71 5.78 10.24
N GLN A 111 -5.88 6.66 9.66
CA GLN A 111 -6.06 7.06 8.25
C GLN A 111 -5.85 5.86 7.33
N ARG A 112 -6.69 5.73 6.32
CA ARG A 112 -6.61 4.64 5.34
C ARG A 112 -6.31 5.21 3.96
N GLY A 113 -5.47 4.54 3.19
CA GLY A 113 -5.14 4.87 1.82
C GLY A 113 -5.53 3.76 0.87
N SER A 114 -5.99 4.14 -0.33
CA SER A 114 -6.13 3.23 -1.47
C SER A 114 -5.32 3.78 -2.64
N ILE A 115 -4.44 2.94 -3.16
CA ILE A 115 -3.54 3.29 -4.26
C ILE A 115 -3.76 2.26 -5.35
N GLN A 116 -4.16 2.71 -6.53
CA GLN A 116 -4.55 1.83 -7.63
C GLN A 116 -4.00 2.33 -8.97
N TRP A 117 -3.30 1.45 -9.68
CA TRP A 117 -2.92 1.63 -11.07
C TRP A 117 -4.04 1.14 -12.00
N LEU A 118 -4.37 1.95 -13.01
CA LEU A 118 -5.35 1.67 -14.04
C LEU A 118 -4.61 1.56 -15.38
N PRO A 119 -4.15 0.35 -15.77
CA PRO A 119 -3.27 0.19 -16.93
C PRO A 119 -3.92 0.65 -18.24
N ASN A 120 -5.22 0.42 -18.40
CA ASN A 120 -5.96 0.77 -19.62
C ASN A 120 -6.03 2.28 -19.88
N SER A 121 -5.98 3.10 -18.82
CA SER A 121 -6.02 4.57 -18.92
C SER A 121 -4.69 5.24 -18.58
N SER A 122 -3.64 4.48 -18.30
CA SER A 122 -2.35 4.99 -17.79
C SER A 122 -2.51 5.94 -16.60
N GLN A 123 -3.39 5.58 -15.65
CA GLN A 123 -3.72 6.43 -14.51
C GLN A 123 -3.36 5.79 -13.17
N LEU A 124 -2.85 6.60 -12.25
CA LEU A 124 -2.71 6.25 -10.84
C LEU A 124 -3.76 6.99 -10.02
N ARG A 125 -4.64 6.23 -9.39
CA ARG A 125 -5.60 6.74 -8.41
C ARG A 125 -4.99 6.62 -7.01
N PHE A 126 -4.97 7.73 -6.29
CA PHE A 126 -4.55 7.80 -4.90
C PHE A 126 -5.70 8.42 -4.10
N CYS A 127 -6.30 7.65 -3.19
CA CYS A 127 -7.34 8.11 -2.30
C CYS A 127 -6.91 7.92 -0.84
N VAL A 128 -7.25 8.87 0.01
CA VAL A 128 -7.05 8.80 1.46
C VAL A 128 -8.37 9.09 2.14
N ARG A 129 -8.69 8.28 3.15
CA ARG A 129 -9.82 8.48 4.04
C ARG A 129 -9.32 8.74 5.45
N MET A 130 -9.95 9.70 6.10
CA MET A 130 -9.68 10.02 7.49
C MET A 130 -10.96 10.36 8.23
N ASP A 131 -10.94 10.17 9.53
CA ASP A 131 -12.03 10.58 10.40
C ASP A 131 -12.24 12.10 10.35
N LYS A 132 -13.51 12.51 10.25
CA LYS A 132 -13.93 13.90 10.09
C LYS A 132 -13.62 14.74 11.32
N PHE A 133 -13.72 14.18 12.52
CA PHE A 133 -13.39 14.87 13.77
C PHE A 133 -11.87 15.14 13.85
N GLU A 134 -11.04 14.15 13.52
CA GLU A 134 -9.59 14.34 13.45
C GLU A 134 -9.18 15.33 12.35
N PHE A 135 -9.86 15.32 11.20
CA PHE A 135 -9.65 16.33 10.17
C PHE A 135 -9.93 17.75 10.69
N GLN A 136 -11.08 17.98 11.33
CA GLN A 136 -11.44 19.28 11.89
C GLN A 136 -10.45 19.75 12.97
N LYS A 137 -10.00 18.83 13.83
CA LYS A 137 -8.99 19.11 14.86
C LYS A 137 -7.66 19.53 14.24
N SER A 138 -7.21 18.84 13.19
CA SER A 138 -5.97 19.19 12.47
C SER A 138 -6.04 20.57 11.80
N GLN A 139 -7.19 20.92 11.21
CA GLN A 139 -7.45 22.23 10.61
C GLN A 139 -7.46 23.36 11.66
N LYS A 140 -8.06 23.13 12.83
CA LYS A 140 -8.03 24.13 13.91
C LYS A 140 -6.60 24.37 14.41
N LEU A 141 -5.81 23.32 14.56
CA LEU A 141 -4.42 23.43 15.00
C LEU A 141 -3.53 24.15 13.97
N SER A 142 -3.73 23.92 12.68
CA SER A 142 -2.97 24.62 11.63
C SER A 142 -3.27 26.12 11.61
N LEU A 143 -4.54 26.51 11.77
CA LEU A 143 -4.95 27.92 11.85
C LEU A 143 -4.35 28.61 13.08
N LEU A 144 -4.36 27.96 14.25
CA LEU A 144 -3.76 28.53 15.46
C LEU A 144 -2.24 28.77 15.31
N ARG A 145 -1.53 27.91 14.59
CA ARG A 145 -0.09 28.07 14.30
C ARG A 145 0.23 29.21 13.32
N GLN A 146 -0.75 29.70 12.56
CA GLN A 146 -0.55 30.81 11.63
C GLN A 146 -0.78 32.18 12.28
N ILE A 147 -1.42 32.19 13.46
CA ILE A 147 -1.77 33.42 14.20
C ILE A 147 -0.77 33.70 15.34
N ALA A 148 -0.03 32.67 15.79
CA ALA A 148 1.05 32.77 16.76
C ALA A 148 2.41 32.99 16.08
#